data_AF-A0A935FV66-F1
#
_entry.id   AF-A0A935FV66-F1
#
_cell.length_a   1.000
_cell.length_b   1.000
_cell.length_c   1.000
_cell.angle_alpha   90.00
_cell.angle_beta   90.00
_cell.angle_gamma   90.00
#
_symmetry.space_group_name_H-M   'P 1'
#
loop_
_entity.id
_entity.type
_entity.pdbx_description
1 polymer ?
#
loop_
_entity_poly.entity_id
_entity_poly.type
_entity_poly.pdbx_seq_one_letter_code
_entity_poly.pdbx_strand_id
1 'polypeptide(L)'
;MNYPELTYGEKCAPMVDLFNHGVMDHTWYGEDYAFAKRWREKCGDIWLIPDMNINHHLPTEEFKGNFHRYLLKQPGGSECSTS
;
A
#
# COMPACT_ATOMS: atom_id res chain seq x y z
N MET A 1 -19.72 4.99 -16.43
CA MET A 1 -18.50 4.57 -15.70
C MET A 1 -18.74 4.81 -14.23
N ASN A 2 -18.35 3.87 -13.36
CA ASN A 2 -18.66 3.95 -11.93
C ASN A 2 -17.73 4.88 -11.13
N TYR A 3 -16.67 5.44 -11.74
CA TYR A 3 -15.70 6.34 -11.09
C TYR A 3 -15.18 7.40 -12.07
N PRO A 4 -16.01 8.41 -12.41
CA PRO A 4 -15.58 9.50 -13.31
C PRO A 4 -14.39 10.29 -12.74
N GLU A 5 -14.22 10.33 -11.42
CA GLU A 5 -13.10 11.00 -10.74
C GLU A 5 -11.75 10.34 -11.00
N LEU A 6 -11.72 9.06 -11.39
CA LEU A 6 -10.50 8.35 -11.78
C LEU A 6 -10.20 8.49 -13.28
N THR A 7 -11.09 9.14 -14.05
CA THR A 7 -10.98 9.22 -15.49
C THR A 7 -10.45 10.59 -15.91
N TYR A 8 -9.42 10.61 -16.75
CA TYR A 8 -8.84 11.84 -17.30
C TYR A 8 -8.52 11.69 -18.79
N GLY A 9 -8.05 12.78 -19.41
CA GLY A 9 -7.72 12.81 -20.84
C GLY A 9 -8.91 13.18 -21.73
N GLU A 10 -8.77 12.94 -23.03
CA GLU A 10 -9.80 13.29 -24.01
C GLU A 10 -11.01 12.35 -23.91
N LYS A 11 -12.22 12.89 -24.13
CA LYS A 11 -13.47 12.12 -24.00
C LYS A 11 -13.56 10.94 -24.98
N CYS A 12 -12.89 11.02 -26.13
CA CYS A 12 -12.83 9.95 -27.13
C CYS A 12 -11.80 8.85 -26.79
N ALA A 13 -10.88 9.11 -25.86
CA ALA A 13 -9.82 8.20 -25.44
C ALA A 13 -9.48 8.38 -23.94
N PRO A 14 -10.42 8.04 -23.03
CA PRO A 14 -10.22 8.24 -21.60
C PRO A 14 -9.12 7.33 -21.05
N MET A 15 -8.32 7.88 -20.13
CA MET A 15 -7.35 7.15 -19.32
C MET A 15 -7.85 7.01 -17.89
N VAL A 16 -7.41 5.96 -17.19
CA VAL A 16 -7.81 5.68 -15.81
C VAL A 16 -6.60 5.81 -14.90
N ASP A 17 -6.69 6.73 -13.94
CA ASP A 17 -5.74 6.88 -12.85
C ASP A 17 -6.24 6.04 -11.65
N LEU A 18 -5.77 4.80 -11.55
CA LEU A 18 -6.13 3.91 -10.43
C LEU A 18 -5.66 4.47 -9.07
N PHE A 19 -4.65 5.31 -9.10
CA PHE A 19 -3.87 5.75 -7.95
C PHE A 19 -4.19 7.20 -7.57
N ASN A 20 -5.27 7.75 -8.12
CA ASN A 20 -5.69 9.12 -7.86
C ASN A 20 -5.80 9.43 -6.36
N HIS A 21 -5.03 10.41 -5.88
CA HIS A 21 -4.92 10.80 -4.48
C HIS A 21 -5.57 12.15 -4.19
N GLY A 22 -5.63 12.54 -2.92
CA GLY A 22 -6.19 13.82 -2.49
C GLY A 22 -7.22 13.67 -1.38
N VAL A 23 -8.20 14.58 -1.34
CA VAL A 23 -9.23 14.58 -0.30
C VAL A 23 -10.29 13.53 -0.59
N MET A 24 -10.43 12.56 0.32
CA MET A 24 -11.53 11.60 0.35
C MET A 24 -12.10 11.58 1.78
N ASP A 25 -13.42 11.61 1.94
CA ASP A 25 -14.08 11.63 3.25
C ASP A 25 -13.52 12.70 4.21
N HIS A 26 -13.34 13.93 3.69
CA HIS A 26 -12.78 15.07 4.41
C HIS A 26 -11.34 14.88 4.93
N THR A 27 -10.64 13.85 4.46
CA THR A 27 -9.26 13.53 4.85
C THR A 27 -8.36 13.48 3.63
N TRP A 28 -7.16 14.05 3.72
CA TRP A 28 -6.17 13.95 2.65
C TRP A 28 -5.45 12.60 2.72
N TYR A 29 -5.54 11.81 1.64
CA TYR A 29 -4.82 10.55 1.51
C TYR A 29 -3.79 10.62 0.37
N GLY A 30 -2.65 9.94 0.58
CA GLY A 30 -1.68 9.68 -0.47
C GLY A 30 -2.14 8.56 -1.43
N GLU A 31 -1.36 8.38 -2.48
CA GLU A 31 -1.60 7.48 -3.62
C GLU A 31 -1.92 6.03 -3.22
N ASP A 32 -0.98 5.37 -2.53
CA ASP A 32 -1.11 3.96 -2.15
C ASP A 32 -2.34 3.71 -1.28
N TYR A 33 -2.59 4.60 -0.31
CA TYR A 33 -3.71 4.48 0.60
C TYR A 33 -5.04 4.74 -0.12
N ALA A 34 -5.10 5.75 -0.99
CA ALA A 34 -6.29 6.08 -1.75
C ALA A 34 -6.69 4.92 -2.69
N PHE A 35 -5.72 4.29 -3.35
CA PHE A 35 -5.94 3.06 -4.12
C PHE A 35 -6.47 1.93 -3.22
N ALA A 36 -5.77 1.63 -2.12
CA ALA A 36 -6.13 0.53 -1.23
C ALA A 36 -7.53 0.70 -0.63
N LYS A 37 -7.91 1.93 -0.25
CA LYS A 37 -9.24 2.26 0.25
C LYS A 37 -10.32 1.97 -0.79
N ARG A 38 -10.17 2.49 -2.02
CA ARG A 38 -11.14 2.24 -3.10
C ARG A 38 -11.23 0.76 -3.47
N TRP A 39 -10.10 0.06 -3.49
CA TRP A 39 -10.07 -1.38 -3.75
C TRP A 39 -10.85 -2.16 -2.70
N ARG A 40 -10.61 -1.88 -1.41
CA ARG A 40 -11.33 -2.54 -0.31
C ARG A 40 -12.82 -2.30 -0.33
N GLU A 41 -13.25 -1.13 -0.76
CA GLU A 41 -14.67 -0.79 -0.84
C GLU A 41 -15.40 -1.50 -2.00
N LYS A 42 -14.68 -1.85 -3.08
CA LYS A 42 -15.32 -2.17 -4.37
C LYS A 42 -14.91 -3.51 -4.97
N CYS A 43 -13.67 -3.93 -4.75
CA CYS A 43 -13.08 -5.14 -5.33
C CYS A 43 -12.94 -6.26 -4.30
N GLY A 44 -12.71 -5.93 -3.03
CA GLY A 44 -12.57 -6.88 -1.94
C GLY A 44 -11.23 -6.76 -1.21
N ASP A 45 -10.74 -7.86 -0.64
CA ASP A 45 -9.59 -7.82 0.25
C ASP A 45 -8.25 -7.60 -0.48
N ILE A 46 -7.31 -6.99 0.24
CA ILE A 46 -5.91 -6.84 -0.16
C ILE A 46 -5.08 -7.77 0.73
N TRP A 47 -4.37 -8.69 0.10
CA TRP A 47 -3.56 -9.68 0.78
C TRP A 47 -2.08 -9.26 0.77
N LEU A 48 -1.44 -9.31 1.93
CA LEU A 48 0.00 -9.11 2.06
C LEU A 48 0.69 -10.47 2.21
N ILE A 49 1.83 -10.66 1.55
CA ILE A 49 2.75 -11.77 1.83
C ILE A 49 3.75 -11.26 2.88
N PRO A 50 3.58 -11.61 4.18
CA PRO A 50 4.36 -11.00 5.25
C PRO A 50 5.83 -11.49 5.26
N ASP A 51 6.09 -12.70 4.78
CA ASP A 51 7.44 -13.25 4.69
C ASP A 51 8.04 -12.94 3.32
N MET A 52 8.42 -11.67 3.17
CA MET A 52 9.06 -11.15 1.97
C MET A 52 10.18 -10.19 2.37
N ASN A 53 11.30 -10.30 1.68
CA ASN A 53 12.39 -9.33 1.81
C ASN A 53 12.05 -8.11 0.96
N ILE A 54 11.78 -6.98 1.63
CA ILE A 54 11.50 -5.69 1.00
C ILE A 54 12.54 -4.71 1.54
N ASN A 55 13.42 -4.25 0.67
CA ASN A 55 14.49 -3.33 1.03
C ASN A 55 14.06 -1.90 0.67
N HIS A 56 14.29 -0.97 1.59
CA HIS A 56 14.07 0.45 1.34
C HIS A 56 15.39 1.10 0.96
N HIS A 57 15.43 1.76 -0.20
CA HIS A 57 16.65 2.39 -0.70
C HIS A 57 16.57 3.91 -0.58
N LEU A 58 17.59 4.49 0.02
CA LEU A 58 17.98 5.88 -0.18
C LEU A 58 19.06 5.94 -1.28
N PRO A 59 19.42 7.13 -1.79
CA PRO A 59 20.46 7.23 -2.82
C PRO A 59 21.80 6.60 -2.44
N THR A 60 22.13 6.53 -1.15
CA THR A 60 23.42 6.03 -0.65
C THR A 60 23.30 4.89 0.37
N GLU A 61 22.09 4.50 0.75
CA GLU A 61 21.86 3.56 1.84
C GLU A 61 20.72 2.59 1.50
N GLU A 62 20.81 1.37 2.01
CA GLU A 62 19.80 0.34 1.86
C GLU A 62 19.41 -0.19 3.25
N PHE A 63 18.13 -0.13 3.55
CA PHE A 63 17.52 -0.69 4.75
C PHE A 63 16.86 -2.01 4.38
N LYS A 64 17.52 -3.12 4.69
CA LYS A 64 17.00 -4.47 4.43
C LYS A 64 15.96 -4.85 5.47
N GLY A 65 14.81 -5.35 5.03
CA GLY A 65 13.69 -5.65 5.92
C GLY A 65 12.93 -6.90 5.50
N ASN A 66 12.42 -7.62 6.50
CA ASN A 66 11.40 -8.65 6.33
C ASN A 66 10.44 -8.57 7.51
N PHE A 67 9.17 -8.26 7.21
CA PHE A 67 8.19 -7.96 8.25
C PHE A 67 7.86 -9.17 9.10
N HIS A 68 7.66 -10.35 8.49
CA HIS A 68 7.45 -11.59 9.22
C HIS A 68 8.60 -11.89 10.18
N ARG A 69 9.85 -11.81 9.71
CA ARG A 69 11.04 -12.06 10.55
C ARG A 69 11.18 -11.04 11.69
N TYR A 70 10.79 -9.78 11.44
CA TYR A 70 10.73 -8.76 12.49
C TYR A 70 9.71 -9.12 13.58
N LEU A 71 8.50 -9.54 13.20
CA LEU A 71 7.44 -9.92 14.14
C LEU A 71 7.81 -11.15 14.98
N LEU A 72 8.46 -12.17 14.39
CA LEU A 72 8.89 -13.36 15.13
C LEU A 72 9.86 -13.06 16.28
N LYS A 73 10.60 -11.95 16.20
CA LYS A 73 11.59 -11.53 17.20
C LYS A 73 11.02 -10.62 18.29
N GLN A 74 9.80 -10.11 18.13
CA GLN A 74 9.16 -9.26 19.15
C GLN A 74 8.82 -10.09 20.41
N PRO A 75 8.65 -9.45 21.58
CA PRO A 75 8.22 -10.14 22.80
C PRO A 75 7.01 -11.05 22.58
N GLY A 76 7.13 -12.32 22.96
CA GLY A 76 6.11 -13.36 22.74
C GLY A 76 6.17 -14.05 21.37
N GLY A 77 7.04 -13.61 20.46
CA GLY A 77 7.34 -14.29 19.20
C GLY A 77 8.24 -15.51 19.38
N SER A 78 8.17 -16.45 18.43
CA SER A 78 8.91 -17.73 18.50
C SER A 78 10.42 -17.60 18.39
N GLU A 79 10.93 -16.46 17.91
CA GLU A 79 12.35 -16.13 17.81
C GLU A 79 12.74 -14.99 18.77
N CYS A 80 11.89 -14.67 19.75
CA CYS A 80 12.22 -13.71 20.79
C CYS A 80 13.39 -14.25 21.62
N SER A 81 14.55 -13.58 21.56
CA SER A 81 15.70 -13.95 22.38
C SER A 81 15.36 -13.77 23.85
N THR A 82 15.18 -14.87 24.57
CA THR A 82 15.13 -14.87 26.04
C THR A 82 16.53 -14.55 26.54
N SER A 83 16.69 -13.38 27.14
CA SER A 83 17.90 -13.06 27.92
C SER A 83 18.00 -13.96 29.14
#